data_AF-A0A7J9WN46-F1
#
_entry.id   AF-A0A7J9WN46-F1
#
_cell.length_a   1.000
_cell.length_b   1.000
_cell.length_c   1.000
_cell.angle_alpha   90.00
_cell.angle_beta   90.00
_cell.angle_gamma   90.00
#
_symmetry.space_group_name_H-M   'P 1'
#
loop_
_entity.id
_entity.type
_entity.pdbx_description
1 polymer ?
#
loop_
_entity_poly.entity_id
_entity_poly.type
_entity_poly.pdbx_seq_one_letter_code
_entity_poly.pdbx_strand_id
1 'polypeptide(L)'
;MFPLVSTVAEFERAGAALVDVAAEEGIDLAGLEVGVMIEVPSAALGAARLAARADFLSIGTNDLLQYLLAADRLNAAVAGLADVYEPDALALVGQIIDAGHAHGTRVGLCGEAASDPLLAAALVGLGIDELSMASVAIPEVRDVLSRLELRQCEDAVRHALERGTDGAGVRRLLEEHLHLDDR
;
A
#
# COMPACT_ATOMS: atom_id res chain seq x y z
N MET A 1 -9.23 6.78 -10.01
CA MET A 1 -9.23 6.25 -8.63
C MET A 1 -9.86 7.27 -7.70
N PHE A 2 -10.68 6.84 -6.75
CA PHE A 2 -11.32 7.73 -5.77
C PHE A 2 -10.56 7.75 -4.43
N PRO A 3 -10.17 8.93 -3.91
CA PRO A 3 -9.54 9.07 -2.60
C PRO A 3 -10.57 9.15 -1.47
N LEU A 4 -10.11 8.98 -0.22
CA LEU A 4 -10.85 9.15 1.03
C LEU A 4 -12.15 8.35 1.11
N VAL A 5 -12.23 7.25 0.37
CA VAL A 5 -13.36 6.31 0.46
C VAL A 5 -13.28 5.61 1.82
N SER A 6 -14.36 5.69 2.59
CA SER A 6 -14.47 5.04 3.90
C SER A 6 -15.37 3.81 3.85
N THR A 7 -16.32 3.78 2.90
CA THR A 7 -17.36 2.76 2.77
C THR A 7 -17.58 2.33 1.33
N VAL A 8 -18.08 1.10 1.14
CA VAL A 8 -18.52 0.60 -0.17
C VAL A 8 -19.57 1.50 -0.82
N ALA A 9 -20.50 2.03 -0.02
CA ALA A 9 -21.54 2.90 -0.52
C ALA A 9 -21.00 4.22 -1.09
N GLU A 10 -19.89 4.75 -0.56
CA GLU A 10 -19.23 5.92 -1.14
C GLU A 10 -18.58 5.60 -2.49
N PHE A 11 -17.91 4.45 -2.58
CA PHE A 11 -17.32 4.00 -3.84
C PHE A 11 -18.37 3.82 -4.94
N GLU A 12 -19.48 3.15 -4.63
CA GLU A 12 -20.58 2.94 -5.59
C GLU A 12 -21.23 4.27 -6.01
N ARG A 13 -21.42 5.21 -5.07
CA ARG A 13 -21.95 6.55 -5.40
C ARG A 13 -20.99 7.35 -6.29
N ALA A 14 -19.67 7.28 -6.02
CA ALA A 14 -18.67 7.94 -6.84
C ALA A 14 -18.61 7.35 -8.25
N GLY A 15 -18.71 6.01 -8.38
CA GLY A 15 -18.81 5.33 -9.66
C GLY A 15 -20.07 5.71 -10.44
N ALA A 16 -21.23 5.80 -9.77
CA ALA A 16 -22.46 6.26 -10.40
C ALA A 16 -22.35 7.71 -10.91
N ALA A 17 -21.79 8.61 -10.11
CA ALA A 17 -21.56 10.00 -10.52
C ALA A 17 -20.61 10.11 -11.72
N LEU A 18 -19.57 9.27 -11.80
CA LEU A 18 -18.69 9.19 -12.96
C LEU A 18 -19.46 8.77 -14.23
N VAL A 19 -20.33 7.77 -14.12
CA VAL A 19 -21.17 7.32 -15.25
C VAL A 19 -22.14 8.41 -15.69
N ASP A 20 -22.80 9.08 -14.75
CA ASP A 20 -23.75 10.16 -15.05
C ASP A 20 -23.07 11.31 -15.80
N VAL A 21 -21.93 11.79 -15.31
CA VAL A 21 -21.17 12.87 -15.96
C VAL A 21 -20.65 12.45 -17.34
N ALA A 22 -20.15 11.21 -17.48
CA ALA A 22 -19.70 10.73 -18.78
C ALA A 22 -20.84 10.68 -19.81
N ALA A 23 -22.04 10.27 -19.39
CA ALA A 23 -23.22 10.28 -20.24
C ALA A 23 -23.65 11.70 -20.65
N GLU A 24 -23.62 12.66 -19.72
CA GLU A 24 -23.92 14.08 -19.98
C GLU A 24 -22.94 14.70 -20.99
N GLU A 25 -21.65 14.34 -20.88
CA GLU A 25 -20.57 14.85 -21.74
C GLU A 25 -20.38 14.02 -23.03
N GLY A 26 -21.13 12.92 -23.22
CA GLY A 26 -21.00 12.03 -24.37
C GLY A 26 -19.65 11.28 -24.44
N ILE A 27 -19.03 11.01 -23.29
CA ILE A 27 -17.75 10.32 -23.16
C ILE A 27 -18.00 8.81 -23.01
N ASP A 28 -17.35 8.00 -23.86
CA ASP A 28 -17.33 6.54 -23.71
C ASP A 28 -16.33 6.13 -22.61
N LEU A 29 -16.79 5.31 -21.67
CA LEU A 29 -15.99 4.79 -20.57
C LEU A 29 -15.40 3.40 -20.86
N ALA A 30 -15.57 2.87 -22.07
CA ALA A 30 -15.01 1.57 -22.44
C ALA A 30 -13.50 1.49 -22.17
N GLY A 31 -13.11 0.52 -21.34
CA GLY A 31 -11.71 0.28 -20.96
C GLY A 31 -11.17 1.20 -19.87
N LEU A 32 -11.96 2.12 -19.31
CA LEU A 32 -11.58 2.87 -18.13
C LEU A 32 -11.58 1.97 -16.90
N GLU A 33 -10.44 1.86 -16.22
CA GLU A 33 -10.35 1.19 -14.92
C GLU A 33 -10.62 2.17 -13.77
N VAL A 34 -11.49 1.78 -12.85
CA VAL A 34 -11.91 2.53 -11.69
C VAL A 34 -11.44 1.82 -10.42
N GLY A 35 -10.35 2.33 -9.86
CA GLY A 35 -9.83 1.88 -8.57
C GLY A 35 -10.24 2.74 -7.38
N VAL A 36 -9.87 2.29 -6.18
CA VAL A 36 -10.06 3.01 -4.91
C VAL A 36 -8.74 3.13 -4.14
N MET A 37 -8.51 4.29 -3.54
CA MET A 37 -7.39 4.47 -2.62
C MET A 37 -7.75 3.92 -1.24
N ILE A 38 -6.95 3.00 -0.72
CA ILE A 38 -7.06 2.46 0.63
C ILE A 38 -6.19 3.30 1.55
N GLU A 39 -6.77 4.40 2.03
CA GLU A 39 -6.11 5.39 2.90
C GLU A 39 -6.92 5.74 4.15
N VAL A 40 -8.08 5.10 4.33
CA VAL A 40 -8.93 5.22 5.52
C VAL A 40 -8.98 3.86 6.22
N PRO A 41 -8.82 3.78 7.56
CA PRO A 41 -8.83 2.50 8.28
C PRO A 41 -10.10 1.67 8.05
N SER A 42 -11.27 2.30 7.89
CA SER A 42 -12.51 1.58 7.59
C SER A 42 -12.50 0.94 6.19
N ALA A 43 -11.83 1.55 5.22
CA ALA A 43 -11.63 0.97 3.90
C ALA A 43 -10.59 -0.15 3.93
N ALA A 44 -9.54 -0.05 4.74
CA ALA A 44 -8.60 -1.13 4.98
C ALA A 44 -9.29 -2.37 5.59
N LEU A 45 -10.11 -2.19 6.63
CA LEU A 45 -10.95 -3.25 7.20
C LEU A 45 -12.01 -3.77 6.22
N GLY A 46 -12.40 -2.93 5.26
CA GLY A 46 -13.37 -3.23 4.21
C GLY A 46 -12.75 -3.69 2.90
N ALA A 47 -11.42 -3.93 2.84
CA ALA A 47 -10.69 -4.07 1.58
C ALA A 47 -11.26 -5.14 0.66
N ALA A 48 -11.62 -6.32 1.18
CA ALA A 48 -12.23 -7.39 0.40
C ALA A 48 -13.55 -6.96 -0.29
N ARG A 49 -14.40 -6.18 0.41
CA ARG A 49 -15.66 -5.70 -0.18
C ARG A 49 -15.43 -4.67 -1.28
N LEU A 50 -14.39 -3.85 -1.14
CA LEU A 50 -13.98 -2.88 -2.14
C LEU A 50 -13.31 -3.57 -3.33
N ALA A 51 -12.42 -4.55 -3.09
CA ALA A 51 -11.77 -5.37 -4.11
C ALA A 51 -12.79 -6.06 -5.03
N ALA A 52 -13.86 -6.61 -4.45
CA ALA A 52 -14.96 -7.22 -5.21
C ALA A 52 -15.71 -6.27 -6.19
N ARG A 53 -15.41 -4.96 -6.18
CA ARG A 53 -16.10 -3.92 -6.95
C ARG A 53 -15.17 -3.00 -7.74
N ALA A 54 -13.94 -2.81 -7.27
CA ALA A 54 -12.96 -1.94 -7.89
C ALA A 54 -12.05 -2.74 -8.83
N ASP A 55 -11.62 -2.11 -9.93
CA ASP A 55 -10.68 -2.74 -10.87
C ASP A 55 -9.27 -2.88 -10.28
N PHE A 56 -8.92 -2.02 -9.33
CA PHE A 56 -7.68 -2.06 -8.58
C PHE A 56 -7.79 -1.35 -7.23
N LEU A 57 -6.90 -1.69 -6.30
CA LEU A 57 -6.69 -0.97 -5.05
C LEU A 57 -5.34 -0.24 -5.09
N SER A 58 -5.23 0.92 -4.45
CA SER A 58 -3.94 1.57 -4.19
C SER A 58 -3.85 1.96 -2.72
N ILE A 59 -2.87 1.46 -1.99
CA ILE A 59 -2.66 1.82 -0.59
C ILE A 59 -2.01 3.21 -0.52
N GLY A 60 -2.67 4.13 0.18
CA GLY A 60 -2.14 5.46 0.50
C GLY A 60 -1.61 5.47 1.93
N THR A 61 -0.33 5.09 2.12
CA THR A 61 0.23 4.89 3.46
C THR A 61 0.23 6.16 4.31
N ASN A 62 0.43 7.32 3.70
CA ASN A 62 0.56 8.59 4.43
C ASN A 62 -0.69 8.89 5.28
N ASP A 63 -1.87 8.85 4.65
CA ASP A 63 -3.13 9.12 5.34
C ASP A 63 -3.60 7.88 6.12
N LEU A 64 -3.36 6.66 5.60
CA LEU A 64 -3.70 5.43 6.32
C LEU A 64 -3.05 5.37 7.70
N LEU A 65 -1.73 5.61 7.78
CA LEU A 65 -0.99 5.56 9.03
C LEU A 65 -1.33 6.72 9.94
N GLN A 66 -1.52 7.92 9.40
CA GLN A 66 -1.97 9.06 10.18
C GLN A 66 -3.26 8.74 10.94
N TYR A 67 -4.25 8.15 10.26
CA TYR A 67 -5.53 7.80 10.88
C TYR A 67 -5.43 6.56 11.77
N LEU A 68 -4.66 5.55 11.37
CA LEU A 68 -4.50 4.31 12.11
C LEU A 68 -3.78 4.52 13.45
N LEU A 69 -2.72 5.34 13.45
CA LEU A 69 -1.86 5.58 14.60
C LEU A 69 -2.18 6.91 15.32
N ALA A 70 -3.23 7.61 14.88
CA ALA A 70 -3.66 8.90 15.43
C ALA A 70 -2.52 9.94 15.51
N ALA A 71 -1.66 9.95 14.49
CA ALA A 71 -0.44 10.74 14.43
C ALA A 71 -0.48 11.70 13.23
N ASP A 72 -0.81 12.96 13.50
CA ASP A 72 -0.86 14.02 12.47
C ASP A 72 0.54 14.30 11.91
N ARG A 73 0.72 14.07 10.61
CA ARG A 73 2.01 14.27 9.92
C ARG A 73 2.43 15.73 9.82
N LEU A 74 1.50 16.68 9.96
CA LEU A 74 1.79 18.11 9.99
C LEU A 74 2.20 18.58 11.40
N ASN A 75 2.00 17.75 12.42
CA ASN A 75 2.43 18.04 13.78
C ASN A 75 3.80 17.39 14.04
N ALA A 76 4.85 18.20 13.96
CA ALA A 76 6.23 17.75 14.16
C ALA A 76 6.48 17.01 15.50
N ALA A 77 5.64 17.22 16.53
CA ALA A 77 5.78 16.51 17.81
C ALA A 77 5.35 15.04 17.74
N VAL A 78 4.52 14.66 16.77
CA VAL A 78 3.96 13.29 16.63
C VAL A 78 4.16 12.68 15.26
N ALA A 79 4.63 13.44 14.25
CA ALA A 79 4.81 12.95 12.89
C ALA A 79 5.68 11.68 12.79
N GLY A 80 6.68 11.56 13.66
CA GLY A 80 7.55 10.37 13.73
C GLY A 80 6.90 9.11 14.31
N LEU A 81 5.64 9.18 14.78
CA LEU A 81 4.89 8.01 15.24
C LEU A 81 4.23 7.25 14.08
N ALA A 82 4.02 7.90 12.93
CA ALA A 82 3.44 7.27 11.74
C ALA A 82 4.53 6.56 10.94
N ASP A 83 4.82 5.30 11.29
CA ASP A 83 5.84 4.48 10.63
C ASP A 83 5.21 3.22 10.00
N VAL A 84 5.47 3.01 8.70
CA VAL A 84 4.99 1.81 7.97
C VAL A 84 5.68 0.56 8.51
N TYR A 85 6.89 0.68 9.06
CA TYR A 85 7.60 -0.45 9.64
C TYR A 85 6.97 -0.96 10.93
N GLU A 86 6.02 -0.24 11.55
CA GLU A 86 5.30 -0.78 12.70
C GLU A 86 4.67 -2.14 12.34
N PRO A 87 4.86 -3.20 13.15
CA PRO A 87 4.43 -4.55 12.78
C PRO A 87 2.97 -4.65 12.37
N ASP A 88 2.08 -3.98 13.11
CA ASP A 88 0.64 -3.97 12.84
C ASP A 88 0.29 -3.18 11.56
N ALA A 89 1.05 -2.13 11.25
CA ALA A 89 0.88 -1.35 10.03
C ALA A 89 1.31 -2.15 8.80
N LEU A 90 2.49 -2.78 8.85
CA LEU A 90 2.99 -3.62 7.77
C LEU A 90 2.12 -4.88 7.57
N ALA A 91 1.63 -5.48 8.66
CA ALA A 91 0.68 -6.58 8.60
C ALA A 91 -0.66 -6.17 7.95
N LEU A 92 -1.17 -4.97 8.25
CA LEU A 92 -2.37 -4.44 7.63
C LEU A 92 -2.18 -4.27 6.11
N VAL A 93 -1.02 -3.80 5.66
CA VAL A 93 -0.67 -3.74 4.23
C VAL A 93 -0.77 -5.13 3.59
N GLY A 94 -0.17 -6.15 4.21
CA GLY A 94 -0.29 -7.54 3.75
C GLY A 94 -1.75 -8.01 3.66
N GLN A 95 -2.57 -7.71 4.66
CA GLN A 95 -3.99 -8.07 4.67
C GLN A 95 -4.79 -7.39 3.54
N ILE A 96 -4.45 -6.15 3.18
CA ILE A 96 -5.09 -5.45 2.06
C ILE A 96 -4.68 -6.09 0.72
N ILE A 97 -3.41 -6.48 0.57
CA ILE A 97 -2.90 -7.18 -0.61
C ILE A 97 -3.63 -8.52 -0.78
N ASP A 98 -3.65 -9.34 0.28
CA ASP A 98 -4.36 -10.62 0.30
C ASP A 98 -5.85 -10.47 -0.04
N ALA A 99 -6.49 -9.43 0.50
CA ALA A 99 -7.90 -9.14 0.23
C ALA A 99 -8.15 -8.75 -1.24
N GLY A 100 -7.24 -8.01 -1.87
CA GLY A 100 -7.29 -7.71 -3.30
C GLY A 100 -7.15 -8.99 -4.14
N HIS A 101 -6.08 -9.75 -3.88
CA HIS A 101 -5.76 -10.97 -4.61
C HIS A 101 -6.86 -12.04 -4.49
N ALA A 102 -7.51 -12.17 -3.34
CA ALA A 102 -8.65 -13.07 -3.13
C ALA A 102 -9.84 -12.77 -4.06
N HIS A 103 -9.92 -11.56 -4.62
CA HIS A 103 -10.93 -11.13 -5.58
C HIS A 103 -10.39 -10.97 -7.01
N GLY A 104 -9.12 -11.31 -7.26
CA GLY A 104 -8.46 -11.10 -8.55
C GLY A 104 -8.18 -9.62 -8.85
N THR A 105 -8.19 -8.78 -7.82
CA THR A 105 -7.97 -7.33 -7.92
C THR A 105 -6.52 -7.01 -7.60
N ARG A 106 -5.83 -6.31 -8.51
CA ARG A 106 -4.45 -5.87 -8.30
C ARG A 106 -4.38 -4.81 -7.19
N VAL A 107 -3.29 -4.82 -6.43
CA VAL A 107 -3.03 -3.91 -5.32
C VAL A 107 -1.69 -3.20 -5.52
N GLY A 108 -1.76 -1.88 -5.68
CA GLY A 108 -0.60 -1.00 -5.68
C GLY A 108 -0.39 -0.30 -4.34
N LEU A 109 0.77 0.33 -4.18
CA LEU A 109 1.06 1.23 -3.07
C LEU A 109 1.67 2.52 -3.62
N CYS A 110 1.10 3.65 -3.22
CA CYS A 110 1.56 4.97 -3.62
C CYS A 110 2.10 5.76 -2.43
N GLY A 111 3.15 6.55 -2.68
CA GLY A 111 3.64 7.54 -1.74
C GLY A 111 5.10 7.35 -1.34
N GLU A 112 5.49 7.99 -0.26
CA GLU A 112 6.87 8.05 0.22
C GLU A 112 7.38 6.67 0.65
N ALA A 113 6.49 5.85 1.22
CA ALA A 113 6.80 4.48 1.63
C ALA A 113 7.34 3.60 0.49
N ALA A 114 6.80 3.75 -0.72
CA ALA A 114 7.28 3.01 -1.90
C ALA A 114 8.70 3.43 -2.33
N SER A 115 9.20 4.57 -1.84
CA SER A 115 10.51 5.13 -2.22
C SER A 115 11.67 4.57 -1.36
N ASP A 116 11.39 3.89 -0.25
CA ASP A 116 12.41 3.24 0.59
C ASP A 116 12.74 1.85 0.01
N PRO A 117 13.97 1.58 -0.46
CA PRO A 117 14.33 0.30 -1.07
C PRO A 117 14.16 -0.92 -0.15
N LEU A 118 14.39 -0.77 1.15
CA LEU A 118 14.22 -1.84 2.12
C LEU A 118 12.73 -2.17 2.29
N LEU A 119 11.89 -1.13 2.40
CA LEU A 119 10.46 -1.30 2.49
C LEU A 119 9.88 -1.87 1.19
N ALA A 120 10.36 -1.41 0.03
CA ALA A 120 9.98 -1.95 -1.27
C ALA A 120 10.25 -3.46 -1.35
N ALA A 121 11.38 -3.94 -0.84
CA ALA A 121 11.67 -5.37 -0.75
C ALA A 121 10.67 -6.10 0.16
N ALA A 122 10.35 -5.55 1.32
CA ALA A 122 9.33 -6.11 2.20
C ALA A 122 7.94 -6.15 1.54
N LEU A 123 7.54 -5.10 0.84
CA LEU A 123 6.26 -5.02 0.11
C LEU A 123 6.20 -6.05 -1.04
N VAL A 124 7.31 -6.26 -1.75
CA VAL A 124 7.44 -7.36 -2.73
C VAL A 124 7.27 -8.71 -2.05
N GLY A 125 7.86 -8.91 -0.87
CA GLY A 125 7.67 -10.12 -0.05
C GLY A 125 6.23 -10.33 0.42
N LEU A 126 5.45 -9.26 0.54
CA LEU A 126 4.01 -9.31 0.83
C LEU A 126 3.14 -9.52 -0.42
N GLY A 127 3.72 -9.48 -1.62
CA GLY A 127 3.01 -9.70 -2.88
C GLY A 127 2.43 -8.44 -3.51
N ILE A 128 2.94 -7.24 -3.25
CA ILE A 128 2.47 -6.01 -3.91
C ILE A 128 2.60 -6.11 -5.45
N ASP A 129 1.60 -5.63 -6.20
CA ASP A 129 1.62 -5.68 -7.68
C ASP A 129 2.29 -4.44 -8.29
N GLU A 130 2.14 -3.27 -7.66
CA GLU A 130 2.61 -1.99 -8.18
C GLU A 130 3.19 -1.10 -7.07
N LEU A 131 4.36 -0.52 -7.32
CA LEU A 131 4.98 0.50 -6.46
C LEU A 131 5.03 1.83 -7.22
N SER A 132 4.33 2.84 -6.70
CA SER A 132 4.32 4.19 -7.25
C SER A 132 5.04 5.18 -6.34
N MET A 133 6.08 5.81 -6.87
CA MET A 133 7.02 6.66 -6.12
C MET A 133 7.47 7.88 -6.93
N ALA A 134 8.19 8.80 -6.28
CA ALA A 134 8.86 9.89 -6.97
C ALA A 134 9.89 9.34 -7.98
N SER A 135 9.95 9.93 -9.18
CA SER A 135 10.81 9.42 -10.26
C SER A 135 12.30 9.31 -9.91
N VAL A 136 12.76 10.14 -8.97
CA VAL A 136 14.14 10.13 -8.45
C VAL A 136 14.47 8.88 -7.62
N ALA A 137 13.48 8.24 -7.01
CA ALA A 137 13.67 7.02 -6.19
C ALA A 137 13.64 5.74 -7.03
N ILE A 138 13.01 5.76 -8.21
CA ILE A 138 12.85 4.58 -9.08
C ILE A 138 14.18 3.87 -9.37
N PRO A 139 15.29 4.55 -9.73
CA PRO A 139 16.55 3.86 -10.05
C PRO A 139 17.11 3.06 -8.86
N GLU A 140 17.06 3.63 -7.66
CA GLU A 140 17.60 3.02 -6.44
C GLU A 140 16.75 1.83 -6.00
N VAL A 141 15.43 2.00 -5.92
CA VAL A 141 14.51 0.91 -5.59
C VAL A 141 14.62 -0.22 -6.61
N ARG A 142 14.71 0.09 -7.90
CA ARG A 142 14.88 -0.90 -8.96
C ARG A 142 16.21 -1.65 -8.82
N ASP A 143 17.32 -0.96 -8.53
CA ASP A 143 18.63 -1.59 -8.37
C ASP A 143 18.61 -2.61 -7.23
N VAL A 144 18.11 -2.22 -6.06
CA VAL A 144 17.95 -3.09 -4.89
C VAL A 144 17.08 -4.30 -5.21
N LEU A 145 15.86 -4.08 -5.73
CA LEU A 145 14.93 -5.18 -6.05
C LEU A 145 15.50 -6.14 -7.09
N SER A 146 16.31 -5.65 -8.05
CA SER A 146 16.91 -6.50 -9.08
C SER A 146 17.98 -7.48 -8.57
N ARG A 147 18.46 -7.29 -7.34
CA ARG A 147 19.50 -8.12 -6.69
C ARG A 147 18.93 -9.13 -5.68
N LEU A 148 17.62 -9.13 -5.49
CA LEU A 148 16.91 -9.98 -4.53
C LEU A 148 16.10 -11.04 -5.25
N GLU A 149 16.06 -12.24 -4.70
CA GLU A 149 15.08 -13.25 -5.09
C GLU A 149 13.77 -13.02 -4.33
N LEU A 150 12.63 -13.24 -4.99
CA LEU A 150 11.29 -13.09 -4.36
C LEU A 150 11.19 -13.85 -3.04
N ARG A 151 11.70 -15.09 -2.99
CA ARG A 151 11.70 -15.91 -1.78
C ARG A 151 12.47 -15.27 -0.62
N GLN A 152 13.56 -14.56 -0.90
CA GLN A 152 14.30 -13.84 0.15
C GLN A 152 13.45 -12.72 0.75
N CYS A 153 12.70 -11.99 -0.08
CA CYS A 153 11.77 -10.96 0.36
C CYS A 153 10.63 -11.54 1.20
N GLU A 154 10.02 -12.64 0.75
CA GLU A 154 8.96 -13.35 1.47
C GLU A 154 9.45 -13.85 2.84
N ASP A 155 10.63 -14.49 2.87
CA ASP A 155 11.23 -15.00 4.10
C ASP A 155 11.58 -13.87 5.08
N ALA A 156 12.12 -12.75 4.57
CA ALA A 156 12.47 -11.58 5.37
C ALA A 156 11.25 -10.92 6.01
N VAL A 157 10.20 -10.62 5.23
CA VAL A 157 9.03 -9.90 5.76
C VAL A 157 8.24 -10.77 6.73
N ARG A 158 8.11 -12.08 6.46
CA ARG A 158 7.50 -13.02 7.41
C ARG A 158 8.28 -13.05 8.73
N HIS A 159 9.60 -13.14 8.66
CA HIS A 159 10.44 -13.15 9.87
C HIS A 159 10.30 -11.83 10.66
N ALA A 160 10.29 -10.70 9.96
CA ALA A 160 10.16 -9.38 10.57
C ALA A 160 8.79 -9.20 11.25
N LEU A 161 7.71 -9.66 10.63
CA LEU A 161 6.35 -9.61 11.22
C LEU A 161 6.18 -10.57 12.40
N GLU A 162 6.85 -11.73 12.40
CA GLU A 162 6.77 -12.70 13.51
C GLU A 162 7.56 -12.27 14.76
N ARG A 163 8.61 -11.45 14.58
CA ARG A 163 9.61 -11.17 15.62
C ARG A 163 9.71 -9.70 16.00
N GLY A 164 9.27 -8.80 15.13
CA GLY A 164 9.29 -7.36 15.35
C GLY A 164 8.34 -6.96 16.47
N THR A 165 8.78 -6.01 17.29
CA THR A 165 7.98 -5.46 18.40
C THR A 165 7.65 -3.98 18.22
N ASP A 166 8.33 -3.31 17.29
CA ASP A 166 8.21 -1.90 16.92
C ASP A 166 8.82 -1.67 15.52
N GLY A 167 8.65 -0.49 14.94
CA GLY A 167 9.17 -0.16 13.60
C GLY A 167 10.69 -0.31 13.47
N ALA A 168 11.46 0.09 14.50
CA ALA A 168 12.92 -0.05 14.49
C ALA A 168 13.38 -1.52 14.52
N GLY A 169 12.65 -2.38 15.22
CA GLY A 169 12.85 -3.82 15.26
C GLY A 169 12.58 -4.47 13.92
N VAL A 170 11.45 -4.13 13.28
CA VAL A 170 11.11 -4.63 11.94
C VAL A 170 12.16 -4.20 10.92
N ARG A 171 12.56 -2.93 10.91
CA ARG A 171 13.62 -2.42 10.01
C ARG A 171 14.92 -3.22 10.16
N ARG A 172 15.42 -3.40 11.39
CA ARG A 172 16.65 -4.18 11.64
C ARG A 172 16.52 -5.63 11.17
N LEU A 173 15.39 -6.28 11.44
CA LEU A 173 15.17 -7.68 11.04
C LEU A 173 15.17 -7.83 9.51
N LEU A 174 14.62 -6.85 8.79
CA LEU A 174 14.67 -6.81 7.32
C LEU A 174 16.10 -6.59 6.82
N GLU A 175 16.84 -5.64 7.40
CA GLU A 175 18.24 -5.37 7.05
C GLU A 175 19.13 -6.61 7.25
N GLU A 176 19.01 -7.25 8.41
CA GLU A 176 19.75 -8.47 8.77
C GLU A 176 19.45 -9.65 7.83
N HIS A 177 18.21 -9.76 7.34
CA HIS A 177 17.81 -10.87 6.48
C HIS A 177 18.14 -10.63 5.00
N LEU A 178 18.05 -9.38 4.54
CA LEU A 178 18.21 -9.03 3.13
C LEU A 178 19.66 -8.67 2.76
N HIS A 179 20.50 -8.30 3.73
CA HIS A 179 21.92 -7.98 3.53
C HIS A 179 22.15 -6.94 2.41
N LEU A 180 21.34 -5.87 2.40
CA LEU A 180 21.34 -4.88 1.31
C LEU A 180 22.67 -4.12 1.18
N ASP A 181 23.40 -3.93 2.29
CA ASP A 181 24.68 -3.21 2.32
C ASP A 181 25.89 -4.06 1.88
N ASP A 182 25.72 -5.40 1.77
CA ASP A 182 26.80 -6.34 1.52
C ASP A 182 26.95 -6.73 0.02
N ARG A 183 26.17 -6.12 -0.90
CA ARG A 183 26.04 -6.58 -2.31
C ARG A 183 26.28 -5.52 -3.39
#